data_AF-A0A6G8Q405-F1
#
_entry.id   AF-A0A6G8Q405-F1
#
_cell.length_a   1.000
_cell.length_b   1.000
_cell.length_c   1.000
_cell.angle_alpha   90.00
_cell.angle_beta   90.00
_cell.angle_gamma   90.00
#
_symmetry.space_group_name_H-M   'P 1'
#
loop_
_entity.id
_entity.type
_entity.pdbx_description
1 polymer ?
#
loop_
_entity_poly.entity_id
_entity_poly.type
_entity_poly.pdbx_seq_one_letter_code
_entity_poly.pdbx_strand_id
1 'polypeptide(L)'
;MENLLDIGVVLLRLVPMILAFYIPALIGTVIWRERGPGYKVQSGLWFAVGFGLLIFLYVIFTSSSAPQVAATLGLSVVQIAAALVLARLTVDKLAD
;
A
#
# COMPACT_ATOMS: atom_id res chain seq x y z
N MET A 1 26.82 11.95 -10.74
CA MET A 1 25.54 11.86 -11.50
C MET A 1 24.99 10.44 -11.50
N GLU A 2 25.83 9.40 -11.60
CA GLU A 2 25.42 7.99 -11.42
C GLU A 2 24.63 7.73 -10.14
N ASN A 3 25.13 8.18 -8.97
CA ASN A 3 24.41 7.94 -7.70
C ASN A 3 22.99 8.54 -7.65
N LEU A 4 22.75 9.67 -8.33
CA LEU A 4 21.41 10.29 -8.36
C LEU A 4 20.45 9.52 -9.28
N LEU A 5 20.96 9.03 -10.42
CA LEU A 5 20.19 8.20 -11.34
C LEU A 5 19.83 6.86 -10.71
N ASP A 6 20.78 6.21 -10.02
CA ASP A 6 20.54 4.94 -9.33
C ASP A 6 19.47 5.07 -8.24
N ILE A 7 19.54 6.14 -7.43
CA ILE A 7 18.50 6.44 -6.44
C ILE A 7 17.15 6.64 -7.12
N GLY A 8 17.11 7.41 -8.22
CA GLY A 8 15.89 7.64 -8.99
C GLY A 8 15.26 6.35 -9.53
N VAL A 9 16.09 5.44 -10.07
CA VAL A 9 15.64 4.13 -10.56
C VAL A 9 15.11 3.25 -9.42
N VAL A 10 15.78 3.23 -8.27
CA VAL A 10 15.31 2.49 -7.09
C VAL A 10 13.94 3.01 -6.64
N LEU A 11 13.76 4.32 -6.59
CA LEU A 11 12.46 4.92 -6.21
C LEU A 11 11.37 4.60 -7.25
N LEU A 12 11.67 4.70 -8.54
CA LEU A 12 10.72 4.37 -9.61
C LEU A 12 10.29 2.90 -9.58
N ARG A 13 11.18 1.97 -9.17
CA ARG A 13 10.84 0.56 -8.99
C ARG A 13 9.82 0.32 -7.86
N LEU A 14 9.71 1.24 -6.90
CA LEU A 14 8.73 1.12 -5.81
C LEU A 14 7.33 1.58 -6.22
N VAL A 15 7.24 2.46 -7.22
CA VAL A 15 5.97 3.10 -7.64
C VAL A 15 4.88 2.08 -7.99
N PRO A 16 5.11 1.03 -8.79
CA PRO A 16 4.05 0.11 -9.18
C PRO A 16 3.37 -0.56 -7.98
N MET A 17 4.15 -0.97 -6.98
CA MET A 17 3.61 -1.62 -5.79
C MET A 17 2.85 -0.64 -4.90
N ILE A 18 3.35 0.60 -4.77
CA ILE A 18 2.65 1.67 -4.05
C ILE A 18 1.28 1.93 -4.71
N LEU A 19 1.23 1.99 -6.04
CA LEU A 19 -0.02 2.18 -6.78
C LEU A 19 -0.97 0.98 -6.64
N ALA A 20 -0.45 -0.24 -6.55
CA ALA A 20 -1.27 -1.42 -6.26
C ALA A 20 -1.90 -1.34 -4.87
N PHE A 21 -1.12 -0.95 -3.85
CA PHE A 21 -1.63 -0.73 -2.49
C PHE A 21 -2.53 0.50 -2.38
N TYR A 22 -2.39 1.48 -3.26
CA TYR A 22 -3.20 2.69 -3.25
C TYR A 22 -4.70 2.41 -3.45
N ILE A 23 -5.06 1.38 -4.22
CA ILE A 23 -6.48 1.01 -4.45
C ILE A 23 -7.19 0.62 -3.14
N PRO A 24 -6.76 -0.42 -2.40
CA PRO A 24 -7.37 -0.73 -1.12
C PRO A 24 -7.17 0.36 -0.07
N ALA A 25 -6.08 1.14 -0.16
CA ALA A 25 -5.87 2.30 0.69
C ALA A 25 -6.98 3.36 0.50
N LEU A 26 -7.34 3.67 -0.74
CA LEU A 26 -8.43 4.59 -1.06
C LEU A 26 -9.77 4.10 -0.54
N ILE A 27 -10.15 2.86 -0.89
CA ILE A 27 -11.44 2.28 -0.50
C ILE A 27 -11.60 2.29 1.02
N GLY A 28 -10.60 1.76 1.74
CA GLY A 28 -10.64 1.72 3.20
C GLY A 28 -10.68 3.12 3.82
N THR A 29 -9.98 4.10 3.25
CA THR A 29 -9.95 5.48 3.74
C THR A 29 -11.27 6.22 3.51
N VAL A 30 -11.92 6.01 2.35
CA VAL A 30 -13.24 6.58 2.05
C VAL A 30 -14.27 6.04 3.03
N ILE A 31 -14.35 4.71 3.19
CA ILE A 31 -15.27 4.07 4.15
C ILE A 31 -15.03 4.61 5.56
N TRP A 32 -13.75 4.75 5.96
CA TRP A 32 -13.41 5.28 7.27
C TRP A 32 -13.89 6.72 7.48
N ARG A 33 -13.83 7.55 6.44
CA ARG A 33 -14.26 8.94 6.46
C ARG A 33 -15.78 9.08 6.50
N GLU A 34 -16.50 8.34 5.67
CA GLU A 34 -17.96 8.44 5.58
C GLU A 34 -18.66 8.10 6.91
N ARG A 35 -17.99 7.34 7.80
CA ARG A 35 -18.47 6.98 9.14
C ARG A 35 -19.87 6.35 9.14
N GLY A 36 -20.23 5.64 8.06
CA GLY A 36 -21.47 4.88 7.96
C GLY A 36 -21.56 3.73 8.98
N PRO A 37 -22.71 3.04 9.05
CA PRO A 37 -22.91 1.90 9.96
C PRO A 37 -21.82 0.84 9.77
N GLY A 38 -21.10 0.50 10.84
CA GLY A 38 -20.06 -0.51 10.80
C GLY A 38 -18.76 -0.12 10.09
N TYR A 39 -18.53 1.17 9.79
CA TYR A 39 -17.39 1.65 9.01
C TYR A 39 -16.03 1.11 9.49
N LYS A 40 -15.82 0.99 10.81
CA LYS A 40 -14.56 0.49 11.39
C LYS A 40 -14.26 -0.94 10.94
N VAL A 41 -15.26 -1.80 11.01
CA VAL A 41 -15.14 -3.22 10.63
C VAL A 41 -14.98 -3.33 9.12
N GLN A 42 -15.81 -2.62 8.35
CA GLN A 42 -15.74 -2.64 6.88
C GLN A 42 -14.40 -2.12 6.36
N SER A 43 -13.93 -0.97 6.85
CA SER A 43 -12.64 -0.40 6.47
C SER A 43 -11.49 -1.31 6.88
N GLY A 44 -11.52 -1.87 8.10
CA GLY A 44 -10.52 -2.84 8.56
C GLY A 44 -10.46 -4.10 7.69
N LEU A 45 -11.61 -4.65 7.29
CA LEU A 45 -11.68 -5.79 6.38
C LEU A 45 -11.12 -5.44 5.00
N TRP A 46 -11.43 -4.25 4.46
CA TRP A 46 -10.88 -3.82 3.17
C TRP A 46 -9.36 -3.63 3.20
N PHE A 47 -8.82 -3.06 4.28
CA PHE A 47 -7.37 -2.98 4.45
C PHE A 47 -6.74 -4.37 4.58
N ALA A 48 -7.31 -5.24 5.43
CA ALA A 48 -6.77 -6.57 5.66
C ALA A 48 -6.78 -7.43 4.39
N VAL A 49 -7.91 -7.47 3.68
CA VAL A 49 -8.05 -8.24 2.43
C VAL A 49 -7.21 -7.62 1.33
N GLY A 50 -7.29 -6.31 1.13
CA GLY A 50 -6.58 -5.64 0.04
C GLY A 50 -5.06 -5.71 0.18
N PHE A 51 -4.53 -5.30 1.32
CA PHE A 51 -3.08 -5.37 1.57
C PHE A 51 -2.60 -6.80 1.73
N GLY A 52 -3.33 -7.62 2.50
CA GLY A 52 -2.97 -9.00 2.77
C GLY A 52 -2.91 -9.84 1.49
N LEU A 53 -3.88 -9.70 0.59
CA LEU A 53 -3.90 -10.44 -0.67
C LEU A 53 -2.72 -10.05 -1.57
N LEU A 54 -2.44 -8.75 -1.71
CA LEU A 54 -1.34 -8.29 -2.55
C LEU A 54 0.02 -8.76 -2.01
N ILE A 55 0.24 -8.65 -0.69
CA ILE A 55 1.46 -9.16 -0.05
C ILE A 55 1.57 -10.67 -0.24
N PHE A 56 0.48 -11.41 0.00
CA PHE A 56 0.46 -12.86 -0.11
C PHE A 56 0.84 -13.33 -1.51
N LEU A 57 0.22 -12.75 -2.55
CA LEU A 57 0.55 -13.07 -3.94
C LEU A 57 2.00 -12.71 -4.25
N TYR A 58 2.45 -11.52 -3.86
CA TYR A 58 3.81 -11.08 -4.15
C TYR A 58 4.86 -11.98 -3.50
N VAL A 59 4.64 -12.39 -2.24
CA VAL A 59 5.50 -13.34 -1.53
C VAL A 59 5.53 -14.69 -2.25
N ILE A 60 4.38 -15.24 -2.64
CA ILE A 60 4.31 -16.54 -3.33
C ILE A 60 5.06 -16.54 -4.66
N PHE A 61 4.93 -15.47 -5.44
CA PHE A 61 5.52 -15.42 -6.78
C PHE A 61 6.98 -14.95 -6.81
N THR A 62 7.45 -14.28 -5.74
CA THR A 62 8.75 -13.59 -5.77
C THR A 62 9.74 -14.07 -4.72
N SER A 63 9.27 -14.60 -3.59
CA SER A 63 10.15 -14.99 -2.47
C SER A 63 10.45 -16.48 -2.48
N SER A 64 11.72 -16.86 -2.53
CA SER A 64 12.18 -18.25 -2.48
C SER A 64 12.79 -18.66 -1.14
N SER A 65 12.98 -17.70 -0.21
CA SER A 65 13.62 -17.93 1.09
C SER A 65 13.05 -17.05 2.20
N ALA A 66 13.16 -17.50 3.46
CA ALA A 66 12.67 -16.76 4.62
C ALA A 66 13.23 -15.32 4.75
N PRO A 67 14.53 -15.06 4.49
CA PRO A 67 15.05 -13.68 4.50
C PRO A 67 14.43 -12.79 3.42
N GLN A 68 14.14 -13.33 2.24
CA GLN A 68 13.46 -12.59 1.18
C GLN A 68 12.01 -12.27 1.52
N VAL A 69 11.31 -13.19 2.20
CA VAL A 69 9.96 -12.93 2.73
C VAL A 69 10.02 -11.78 3.74
N ALA A 70 10.96 -11.80 4.68
CA ALA A 70 11.09 -10.73 5.67
C ALA A 70 11.39 -9.36 5.03
N ALA A 71 12.30 -9.32 4.04
CA ALA A 71 12.61 -8.10 3.30
C ALA A 71 11.39 -7.58 2.52
N THR A 72 10.65 -8.49 1.88
CA THR A 72 9.41 -8.19 1.15
C THR A 72 8.35 -7.59 2.07
N LEU A 73 8.13 -8.18 3.24
CA LEU A 73 7.19 -7.68 4.24
C LEU A 73 7.61 -6.31 4.75
N GLY A 74 8.90 -6.12 5.07
CA GLY A 74 9.42 -4.83 5.53
C GLY A 74 9.21 -3.72 4.50
N LEU A 75 9.49 -4.01 3.23
CA LEU A 75 9.27 -3.05 2.15
C LEU A 75 7.78 -2.75 1.92
N SER A 76 6.94 -3.79 1.99
CA SER A 76 5.49 -3.65 1.82
C SER A 76 4.88 -2.72 2.86
N VAL A 77 5.35 -2.75 4.11
CA VAL A 77 4.89 -1.83 5.17
C VAL A 77 5.15 -0.37 4.79
N VAL A 78 6.35 -0.06 4.29
CA VAL A 78 6.70 1.30 3.84
C VAL A 78 5.83 1.74 2.66
N GLN A 79 5.60 0.84 1.71
CA GLN A 79 4.77 1.11 0.53
C GLN A 79 3.30 1.32 0.90
N ILE A 80 2.76 0.53 1.84
CA ILE A 80 1.41 0.69 2.38
C ILE A 80 1.27 2.02 3.11
N ALA A 81 2.25 2.40 3.93
CA ALA A 81 2.22 3.69 4.61
C ALA A 81 2.18 4.86 3.61
N ALA A 82 3.00 4.81 2.56
CA ALA A 82 2.98 5.80 1.49
C ALA A 82 1.61 5.84 0.77
N ALA A 83 1.06 4.66 0.45
CA ALA A 83 -0.25 4.54 -0.19
C ALA A 83 -1.39 5.10 0.68
N LEU A 84 -1.38 4.86 1.99
CA LEU A 84 -2.35 5.40 2.94
C LEU A 84 -2.26 6.92 3.06
N VAL A 85 -1.05 7.49 3.11
CA VAL A 85 -0.86 8.94 3.12
C VAL A 85 -1.42 9.57 1.85
N LEU A 86 -1.09 9.01 0.68
CA LEU A 86 -1.63 9.47 -0.60
C LEU A 86 -3.15 9.36 -0.62
N ALA A 87 -3.71 8.23 -0.20
CA ALA A 87 -5.15 8.01 -0.17
C ALA A 87 -5.85 9.03 0.73
N ARG A 88 -5.28 9.31 1.90
CA ARG A 88 -5.80 10.31 2.82
C ARG A 88 -5.82 11.70 2.19
N LEU A 89 -4.71 12.13 1.59
CA LEU A 89 -4.60 13.41 0.90
C LEU A 89 -5.61 13.53 -0.25
N THR A 90 -5.79 12.47 -1.03
CA THR A 90 -6.76 12.44 -2.13
C THR A 90 -8.19 12.57 -1.60
N VAL A 91 -8.56 11.77 -0.60
CA VAL A 91 -9.90 11.79 0.00
C VAL A 91 -10.17 13.12 0.69
N ASP A 92 -9.17 13.77 1.28
CA ASP A 92 -9.27 15.12 1.82
C ASP A 92 -9.50 16.16 0.71
N LYS A 93 -8.72 16.13 -0.37
CA LYS A 93 -8.89 17.05 -1.50
C LYS A 93 -10.18 16.88 -2.30
N LEU A 94 -10.74 15.67 -2.40
CA LEU A 94 -12.01 15.46 -3.13
C LEU A 94 -13.24 15.95 -2.36
N ALA A 95 -13.10 16.14 -1.05
CA ALA A 95 -14.20 16.52 -0.18
C ALA A 95 -14.24 18.03 0.12
N ASP A 96 -13.21 18.78 -0.32
CA ASP A 96 -13.14 20.24 -0.34
C ASP A 96 -13.54 20.77 -1.72
#